data_AF-A0AAD3VYI7-F1
#
_entry.id   AF-A0AAD3VYI7-F1
#
_cell.length_a   1.000
_cell.length_b   1.000
_cell.length_c   1.000
_cell.angle_alpha   90.00
_cell.angle_beta   90.00
_cell.angle_gamma   90.00
#
_symmetry.space_group_name_H-M   'P 1'
#
loop_
_entity.id
_entity.type
_entity.pdbx_description
1 polymer ?
#
loop_
_entity_poly.entity_id
_entity_poly.type
_entity_poly.pdbx_seq_one_letter_code
_entity_poly.pdbx_strand_id
1 'polypeptide(L)'
;MRPIWNGTLAFGLVVIPVKLYAATQRQTISFRLLHSACNSPVKYQKWCSACSVPLEPGDIVRGYEYEKGRYVVLTEEELDAVPGPDAHKVEILDFVNLADVDPVLFEKSYFLEPREGAEKAYRLLLESMRQQGKVAVARVALRARETLAVVRTYQDRFIMLETMYWADEVRSGQELKVPEETGLDER
;
A
#
# COMPACT_ATOMS: atom_id res chain seq x y z
N MET A 1 -5.12 10.24 14.69
CA MET A 1 -4.98 9.21 13.63
C MET A 1 -5.24 7.84 14.25
N ARG A 2 -5.96 6.93 13.59
CA ARG A 2 -6.16 5.55 14.08
C ARG A 2 -5.05 4.66 13.51
N PRO A 3 -4.37 3.83 14.32
CA PRO A 3 -3.37 2.91 13.79
C PRO A 3 -4.05 1.90 12.88
N ILE A 4 -3.39 1.58 11.76
CA ILE A 4 -3.82 0.53 10.84
C ILE A 4 -3.52 -0.82 11.48
N TRP A 5 -2.32 -0.99 12.04
CA TRP A 5 -1.89 -2.21 12.72
C TRP A 5 -0.69 -1.96 13.65
N ASN A 6 -0.38 -2.95 14.50
CA ASN A 6 0.77 -2.99 15.42
C ASN A 6 1.68 -4.17 15.07
N GLY A 7 3.00 -3.97 15.02
CA GLY A 7 3.94 -5.08 14.90
C GLY A 7 5.38 -4.57 14.90
N THR A 8 6.25 -5.03 14.01
CA THR A 8 7.70 -4.86 14.22
C THR A 8 8.46 -4.34 13.00
N LEU A 9 9.43 -3.46 13.26
CA LEU A 9 10.47 -3.06 12.33
C LEU A 9 11.78 -3.74 12.74
N ALA A 10 12.31 -4.59 11.87
CA ALA A 10 13.49 -5.40 12.13
C ALA A 10 14.63 -5.06 11.17
N PHE A 11 15.85 -5.02 11.69
CA PHE A 11 17.08 -4.94 10.89
C PHE A 11 18.20 -5.71 11.61
N GLY A 12 18.75 -6.72 10.95
CA GLY A 12 19.70 -7.65 11.58
C GLY A 12 19.11 -8.29 12.85
N LEU A 13 19.68 -7.96 14.01
CA LEU A 13 19.26 -8.48 15.32
C LEU A 13 18.37 -7.49 16.11
N VAL A 14 18.14 -6.29 15.58
CA VAL A 14 17.36 -5.26 16.27
C VAL A 14 15.91 -5.39 15.84
N VAL A 15 15.01 -5.50 16.82
CA VAL A 15 13.56 -5.54 16.60
C VAL A 15 12.92 -4.37 17.35
N ILE A 16 12.21 -3.52 16.63
CA ILE A 16 11.58 -2.31 17.14
C ILE A 16 10.07 -2.48 17.00
N PRO A 17 9.34 -2.68 18.12
CA PRO A 17 7.89 -2.65 18.10
C PRO A 17 7.35 -1.27 17.67
N VAL A 18 6.48 -1.25 16.66
CA VAL A 18 5.93 -0.04 16.04
C VAL A 18 4.42 -0.15 15.79
N LYS A 19 3.78 1.00 15.64
CA LYS A 19 2.41 1.14 15.09
C LYS A 19 2.48 1.83 13.74
N LEU A 20 1.70 1.34 12.78
CA LEU A 20 1.61 1.92 11.44
C LEU A 20 0.39 2.84 11.34
N TYR A 21 0.58 4.07 10.85
CA TYR A 21 -0.50 5.03 10.56
C TYR A 21 -0.45 5.45 9.10
N ALA A 22 -1.60 5.67 8.47
CA ALA A 22 -1.62 6.29 7.13
C ALA A 22 -1.02 7.70 7.21
N ALA A 23 -0.06 8.03 6.35
CA ALA A 23 0.52 9.36 6.27
C ALA A 23 -0.26 10.30 5.34
N THR A 24 -1.10 9.73 4.48
CA THR A 24 -1.95 10.48 3.55
C THR A 24 -3.43 10.21 3.84
N GLN A 25 -4.25 11.24 3.64
CA GLN A 25 -5.69 11.13 3.69
C GLN A 25 -6.26 11.81 2.43
N ARG A 26 -7.03 11.07 1.64
CA ARG A 26 -7.74 11.67 0.50
C ARG A 26 -8.79 12.62 1.03
N GLN A 27 -8.71 13.88 0.62
CA GLN A 27 -9.78 14.85 0.82
C GLN A 27 -10.70 14.80 -0.39
N THR A 28 -11.60 13.81 -0.41
CA THR A 28 -12.63 13.73 -1.44
C THR A 28 -13.95 14.21 -0.85
N ILE A 29 -14.57 15.19 -1.50
CA ILE A 29 -15.95 15.57 -1.22
C ILE A 29 -16.82 14.40 -1.70
N SER A 30 -17.51 13.73 -0.78
CA SER A 30 -18.42 12.65 -1.13
C SER A 30 -19.77 13.25 -1.52
N PHE A 31 -20.19 12.99 -2.75
CA PHE A 31 -21.52 13.32 -3.21
C PHE A 31 -22.44 12.13 -2.93
N ARG A 32 -23.62 12.39 -2.36
CA ARG A 32 -24.70 11.40 -2.34
C ARG A 32 -25.47 11.53 -3.64
N LEU A 33 -25.72 10.39 -4.29
CA LEU A 33 -26.60 10.36 -5.45
C LEU A 33 -28.04 10.52 -4.97
N LEU A 34 -28.71 11.53 -5.50
CA LEU A 34 -30.09 11.85 -5.17
C LEU A 34 -30.97 11.56 -6.39
N HIS A 35 -32.19 11.10 -6.14
CA HIS A 35 -33.20 10.97 -7.18
C HIS A 35 -33.56 12.36 -7.72
N SER A 36 -33.39 12.59 -9.02
CA SER A 36 -33.52 13.91 -9.64
C SER A 36 -34.89 14.57 -9.44
N ALA A 37 -35.97 13.79 -9.30
CA ALA A 37 -37.31 14.35 -9.17
C ALA A 37 -37.68 14.75 -7.73
N CYS A 38 -37.16 14.05 -6.70
CA CYS A 38 -37.55 14.31 -5.30
C CYS A 38 -36.37 14.55 -4.34
N ASN A 39 -35.14 14.59 -4.85
CA ASN A 39 -33.90 14.79 -4.10
C ASN A 39 -33.70 13.80 -2.93
N SER A 40 -34.38 12.65 -2.97
CA SER A 40 -34.19 11.61 -1.96
C SER A 40 -32.91 10.81 -2.24
N PRO A 41 -32.21 10.31 -1.21
CA PRO A 41 -31.03 9.46 -1.41
C PRO A 41 -31.36 8.17 -2.16
N VAL A 42 -30.59 7.87 -3.20
CA VAL A 42 -30.72 6.60 -3.95
C VAL A 42 -30.23 5.44 -3.09
N LYS A 43 -31.01 4.36 -3.03
CA LYS A 43 -30.60 3.07 -2.44
C LYS A 43 -30.26 2.10 -3.56
N TYR A 44 -29.16 1.37 -3.40
CA TYR A 44 -28.75 0.32 -4.32
C TYR A 44 -29.18 -1.04 -3.79
N GLN A 45 -29.73 -1.88 -4.67
CA GLN A 45 -29.98 -3.29 -4.42
C GLN A 45 -29.21 -4.10 -5.45
N LYS A 46 -28.50 -5.14 -5.00
CA LYS A 46 -27.82 -6.08 -5.89
C LYS A 46 -28.87 -7.05 -6.42
N TRP A 47 -28.78 -7.42 -7.70
CA TRP A 47 -29.78 -8.23 -8.38
C TRP A 47 -29.12 -9.34 -9.20
N CYS A 48 -29.62 -10.57 -9.09
CA CYS A 48 -29.18 -11.69 -9.91
C CYS A 48 -30.01 -11.74 -11.20
N SER A 49 -29.38 -11.54 -12.36
CA SER A 49 -30.06 -11.60 -13.65
C SER A 49 -30.58 -13.00 -14.00
N ALA A 50 -29.89 -14.05 -13.57
CA ALA A 50 -30.30 -15.43 -13.85
C ALA A 50 -31.54 -15.85 -13.04
N CYS A 51 -31.55 -15.54 -11.75
CA CYS A 51 -32.64 -15.91 -10.84
C CYS A 51 -33.76 -14.86 -10.79
N SER A 52 -33.54 -13.66 -11.34
CA SER A 52 -34.47 -12.52 -11.26
C SER A 52 -34.91 -12.19 -9.84
N VAL A 53 -33.95 -12.19 -8.91
CA VAL A 53 -34.20 -11.86 -7.50
C VAL A 53 -33.17 -10.86 -6.98
N PRO A 54 -33.55 -10.04 -5.97
CA PRO A 54 -32.57 -9.26 -5.25
C PRO A 54 -31.64 -10.19 -4.44
N LEU A 55 -30.40 -9.77 -4.26
CA LEU A 55 -29.38 -10.48 -3.49
C LEU A 55 -29.10 -9.77 -2.18
N GLU A 56 -29.06 -10.54 -1.10
CA GLU A 56 -28.50 -10.10 0.17
C GLU A 56 -26.97 -10.28 0.18
N PRO A 57 -26.25 -9.62 1.10
CA PRO A 57 -24.79 -9.78 1.19
C PRO A 57 -24.33 -11.24 1.32
N GLY A 58 -25.10 -12.09 2.00
CA GLY A 58 -24.80 -13.52 2.18
C GLY A 58 -24.98 -14.35 0.90
N ASP A 59 -25.72 -13.88 -0.10
CA ASP A 59 -25.94 -14.58 -1.36
C ASP A 59 -24.80 -14.35 -2.37
N ILE A 60 -23.79 -13.56 -2.00
CA ILE A 60 -22.75 -13.08 -2.92
C ILE A 60 -21.39 -13.64 -2.52
N VAL A 61 -20.85 -14.49 -3.39
CA VAL A 61 -19.51 -15.06 -3.24
C VAL A 61 -18.50 -14.38 -4.16
N ARG A 62 -17.21 -14.45 -3.82
CA ARG A 62 -16.13 -13.93 -4.66
C ARG A 62 -15.66 -15.04 -5.59
N GLY A 63 -15.65 -14.79 -6.89
CA GLY A 63 -15.12 -15.72 -7.90
C GLY A 63 -13.84 -15.17 -8.53
N TYR A 64 -12.82 -16.02 -8.71
CA TYR A 64 -11.66 -15.73 -9.54
C TYR A 64 -11.81 -16.41 -10.90
N GLU A 65 -11.76 -15.62 -11.98
CA GLU A 65 -11.85 -16.12 -13.35
C GLU A 65 -10.48 -16.63 -13.82
N TYR A 66 -10.33 -17.95 -13.94
CA TYR A 66 -9.06 -18.57 -14.38
C TYR A 66 -9.05 -18.85 -15.89
N GLU A 67 -10.24 -19.00 -16.48
CA GLU A 67 -10.47 -19.10 -17.91
C GLU A 67 -11.76 -18.36 -18.24
N LYS A 68 -11.91 -17.87 -19.48
CA LYS A 68 -13.09 -17.09 -19.89
C LYS A 68 -14.39 -17.86 -19.58
N GLY A 69 -15.20 -17.30 -18.67
CA GLY A 69 -16.47 -17.87 -18.21
C GLY A 69 -16.36 -19.01 -17.19
N ARG A 70 -15.16 -19.31 -16.67
CA ARG A 70 -14.93 -20.31 -15.62
C ARG A 70 -14.36 -19.65 -14.37
N TYR A 71 -15.06 -19.82 -13.26
CA TYR A 71 -14.76 -19.19 -11.99
C TYR A 71 -14.44 -20.23 -10.92
N VAL A 72 -13.41 -19.99 -10.12
CA VAL A 72 -13.24 -20.65 -8.82
C VAL A 72 -13.85 -19.75 -7.77
N VAL A 73 -14.80 -20.27 -7.01
CA VAL A 73 -15.36 -19.57 -5.85
C VAL A 73 -14.33 -19.64 -4.74
N LEU A 74 -13.99 -18.49 -4.17
CA LEU A 74 -13.11 -18.37 -3.01
C LEU A 74 -13.95 -17.91 -1.83
N THR A 75 -13.95 -18.68 -0.74
CA THR A 75 -14.60 -18.24 0.49
C THR A 75 -13.74 -17.21 1.24
N GLU A 76 -14.33 -16.45 2.17
CA GLU A 76 -13.53 -15.53 3.01
C GLU A 76 -12.51 -16.32 3.83
N GLU A 77 -12.87 -17.52 4.31
CA GLU A 77 -11.99 -18.39 5.07
C GLU A 77 -10.83 -18.90 4.23
N GLU A 78 -11.03 -19.23 2.95
CA GLU A 78 -9.94 -19.64 2.05
C GLU A 78 -9.01 -18.49 1.70
N LEU A 79 -9.54 -17.27 1.56
CA LEU A 79 -8.75 -16.05 1.36
C LEU A 79 -7.91 -15.69 2.60
N ASP A 80 -8.46 -15.93 3.79
CA ASP A 80 -7.79 -15.69 5.08
C ASP A 80 -6.84 -16.84 5.47
N ALA A 81 -7.09 -18.07 5.00
CA ALA A 81 -6.29 -19.26 5.28
C ALA A 81 -5.05 -19.39 4.38
N VAL A 82 -4.89 -18.54 3.35
CA VAL A 82 -3.60 -18.41 2.67
C VAL A 82 -2.59 -17.93 3.71
N PRO A 83 -1.58 -18.74 4.10
CA PRO A 83 -0.61 -18.35 5.10
C PRO A 83 0.15 -17.14 4.57
N GLY A 84 -0.24 -15.94 5.03
CA GLY A 84 0.53 -14.73 4.82
C GLY A 84 1.87 -14.87 5.53
N PRO A 85 3.00 -14.53 4.89
CA PRO A 85 4.28 -14.45 5.57
C PRO A 85 4.17 -13.46 6.74
N ASP A 86 4.71 -13.84 7.90
CA ASP A 86 4.87 -13.05 9.14
C ASP A 86 3.99 -11.79 9.19
N ALA A 87 2.70 -11.98 9.53
CA ALA A 87 1.75 -10.87 9.61
C ALA A 87 2.38 -9.73 10.42
N HIS A 88 2.40 -8.52 9.85
CA HIS A 88 2.78 -7.29 10.55
C HIS A 88 4.29 -7.17 10.88
N LYS A 89 5.15 -7.58 9.94
CA LYS A 89 6.61 -7.35 10.01
C LYS A 89 7.09 -6.44 8.87
N VAL A 90 7.98 -5.51 9.21
CA VAL A 90 8.81 -4.72 8.28
C VAL A 90 10.25 -5.17 8.48
N GLU A 91 10.86 -5.77 7.48
CA GLU A 91 12.23 -6.28 7.52
C GLU A 91 13.12 -5.44 6.60
N ILE A 92 14.04 -4.67 7.17
CA ILE A 92 15.03 -3.91 6.40
C ILE A 92 16.03 -4.90 5.80
N LEU A 93 16.18 -4.81 4.48
CA LEU A 93 17.07 -5.65 3.68
C LEU A 93 18.41 -4.94 3.43
N ASP A 94 18.39 -3.67 3.08
CA ASP A 94 19.59 -2.90 2.74
C ASP A 94 19.38 -1.38 2.88
N PHE A 95 20.45 -0.59 2.87
CA PHE A 95 20.43 0.87 2.91
C PHE A 95 21.00 1.48 1.61
N VAL A 96 20.19 2.26 0.89
CA VAL A 96 20.50 2.85 -0.42
C VAL A 96 20.39 4.38 -0.38
N ASN A 97 20.87 5.08 -1.41
CA ASN A 97 20.55 6.50 -1.54
C ASN A 97 19.11 6.65 -2.03
N LEU A 98 18.40 7.67 -1.56
CA LEU A 98 17.05 7.95 -2.06
C LEU A 98 17.03 8.21 -3.58
N ALA A 99 18.10 8.79 -4.12
CA ALA A 99 18.25 9.04 -5.55
C ALA A 99 18.32 7.76 -6.41
N ASP A 100 18.64 6.61 -5.80
CA ASP A 100 18.70 5.32 -6.50
C ASP A 100 17.31 4.68 -6.62
N VAL A 101 16.29 5.25 -5.96
CA VAL A 101 14.90 4.76 -6.00
C VAL A 101 14.09 5.63 -6.95
N ASP A 102 13.69 5.06 -8.09
CA ASP A 102 12.84 5.76 -9.05
C ASP A 102 11.50 6.16 -8.40
N PRO A 103 11.11 7.45 -8.46
CA PRO A 103 9.86 7.93 -7.90
C PRO A 103 8.61 7.18 -8.37
N VAL A 104 8.64 6.58 -9.57
CA VAL A 104 7.51 5.80 -10.10
C VAL A 104 7.16 4.59 -9.23
N LEU A 105 8.13 4.10 -8.44
CA LEU A 105 7.94 2.93 -7.60
C LEU A 105 7.11 3.22 -6.36
N PHE A 106 7.04 4.45 -5.86
CA PHE A 106 6.30 4.75 -4.61
C PHE A 106 4.78 4.68 -4.78
N GLU A 107 4.11 3.99 -3.87
CA GLU A 107 2.66 3.77 -3.90
C GLU A 107 1.92 4.49 -2.75
N LYS A 108 2.15 4.07 -1.50
CA LYS A 108 1.46 4.61 -0.32
C LYS A 108 2.42 4.88 0.82
N SER A 109 2.21 6.01 1.48
CA SER A 109 3.05 6.43 2.59
C SER A 109 2.38 6.24 3.95
N TYR A 110 3.18 5.83 4.93
CA TYR A 110 2.77 5.50 6.29
C TYR A 110 3.77 6.05 7.30
N PHE A 111 3.30 6.45 8.48
CA PHE A 111 4.14 6.78 9.62
C PHE A 111 4.35 5.55 10.51
N LEU A 112 5.58 5.40 11.02
CA LEU A 112 5.92 4.43 12.04
C LEU A 112 6.09 5.14 13.38
N GLU A 113 5.27 4.75 14.37
CA GLU A 113 5.38 5.23 15.75
C GLU A 113 5.99 4.12 16.61
N PRO A 114 7.05 4.37 17.40
CA PRO A 114 7.55 3.38 18.34
C PRO A 114 6.52 3.10 19.43
N ARG A 115 6.39 1.84 19.82
CA ARG A 115 5.64 1.47 21.04
C ARG A 115 6.47 1.74 22.29
N GLU A 116 5.79 1.69 23.43
CA GLU A 116 6.41 1.85 24.75
C GLU A 116 7.60 0.91 24.92
N GLY A 117 8.75 1.48 25.31
CA GLY A 117 10.02 0.78 25.50
C GLY A 117 10.89 0.65 24.24
N ALA A 118 10.38 1.01 23.06
CA ALA A 118 11.11 0.94 21.79
C ALA A 118 11.76 2.28 21.37
N GLU A 119 11.62 3.34 22.18
CA GLU A 119 11.94 4.72 21.81
C GLU A 119 13.44 4.91 21.52
N LYS A 120 14.31 4.26 22.30
CA LYS A 120 15.77 4.34 22.13
C LYS A 120 16.20 3.73 20.80
N ALA A 121 15.72 2.53 20.49
CA ALA A 121 16.06 1.83 19.26
C ALA A 121 15.51 2.56 18.02
N TYR A 122 14.27 3.06 18.10
CA TYR A 122 13.66 3.88 17.06
C TYR A 122 14.47 5.17 16.81
N ARG A 123 14.85 5.89 17.88
CA ARG A 123 15.63 7.11 17.75
C ARG A 123 17.02 6.83 17.18
N LEU A 124 17.66 5.73 17.56
CA LEU A 124 18.95 5.32 17.01
C LEU A 124 18.87 5.08 15.49
N LEU A 125 17.85 4.34 15.04
CA LEU A 125 17.63 4.10 13.61
C LEU A 125 17.35 5.41 12.86
N LEU A 126 16.44 6.25 13.38
CA LEU A 126 16.12 7.55 12.80
C LEU A 126 17.38 8.42 12.63
N GLU A 127 18.18 8.54 13.69
CA GLU A 127 19.39 9.35 13.70
C GLU A 127 20.45 8.78 12.75
N SER A 128 20.60 7.46 12.70
CA SER A 128 21.59 6.80 11.83
C SER A 128 21.25 7.01 10.36
N MET A 129 19.99 6.84 9.97
CA MET A 129 19.54 7.12 8.59
C MET A 129 19.70 8.59 8.24
N ARG A 130 19.38 9.50 9.18
CA ARG A 130 19.53 10.95 9.00
C ARG A 130 20.99 11.35 8.76
N GLN A 131 21.91 10.87 9.61
CA GLN A 131 23.34 11.21 9.51
C GLN A 131 23.98 10.66 8.23
N GLN A 132 23.57 9.47 7.81
CA GLN A 132 24.12 8.84 6.60
C GLN A 132 23.46 9.32 5.31
N GLY A 133 22.31 10.01 5.39
CA GLY A 133 21.53 10.41 4.22
C GLY A 133 21.00 9.22 3.41
N LYS A 134 20.81 8.08 4.08
CA LYS A 134 20.38 6.81 3.46
C LYS A 134 18.93 6.51 3.78
N VAL A 135 18.30 5.74 2.89
CA VAL A 135 16.98 5.14 3.10
C VAL A 135 17.12 3.63 3.11
N ALA A 136 16.28 2.94 3.86
CA ALA A 136 16.29 1.49 3.94
C ALA A 136 15.29 0.90 2.93
N VAL A 137 15.74 -0.05 2.11
CA VAL A 137 14.83 -0.93 1.37
C VAL A 137 14.38 -2.02 2.34
N ALA A 138 13.08 -2.27 2.40
CA ALA A 138 12.48 -3.21 3.32
C ALA A 138 11.44 -4.09 2.63
N ARG A 139 11.21 -5.26 3.21
CA ARG A 139 10.11 -6.15 2.91
C ARG A 139 9.03 -5.95 3.94
N VAL A 140 7.79 -5.78 3.53
CA VAL A 140 6.67 -5.54 4.44
C VAL A 140 5.50 -6.47 4.13
N ALA A 141 5.01 -7.12 5.18
CA ALA A 141 3.76 -7.87 5.14
C ALA A 141 2.60 -6.95 5.56
N LEU A 142 1.83 -6.49 4.58
CA LEU A 142 0.64 -5.67 4.78
C LEU A 142 -0.60 -6.48 4.39
N ARG A 143 -1.40 -6.86 5.40
CA ARG A 143 -2.55 -7.77 5.23
C ARG A 143 -2.10 -9.12 4.66
N ALA A 144 -2.68 -9.55 3.53
CA ALA A 144 -2.39 -10.82 2.87
C ALA A 144 -1.32 -10.72 1.75
N ARG A 145 -0.61 -9.58 1.61
CA ARG A 145 0.42 -9.41 0.59
C ARG A 145 1.73 -8.94 1.20
N GLU A 146 2.81 -9.60 0.79
CA GLU A 146 4.17 -9.12 0.96
C GLU A 146 4.51 -8.19 -0.20
N THR A 147 5.10 -7.03 0.11
CA THR A 147 5.61 -6.10 -0.91
C THR A 147 6.93 -5.50 -0.45
N LEU A 148 7.65 -4.87 -1.38
CA LEU A 148 8.77 -4.02 -1.04
C LEU A 148 8.28 -2.65 -0.55
N ALA A 149 9.10 -2.03 0.29
CA ALA A 149 8.88 -0.70 0.79
C ALA A 149 10.22 0.01 0.99
N VAL A 150 10.15 1.34 1.05
CA VAL A 150 11.25 2.19 1.51
C VAL A 150 10.91 2.69 2.90
N VAL A 151 11.85 2.53 3.82
CA VAL A 151 11.84 3.13 5.15
C VAL A 151 12.79 4.32 5.13
N ARG A 152 12.26 5.53 5.32
CA ARG A 152 13.05 6.77 5.24
C ARG A 152 12.72 7.74 6.36
N THR A 153 13.62 8.69 6.56
CA THR A 153 13.35 9.83 7.45
C THR A 153 12.37 10.81 6.79
N TYR A 154 11.59 11.50 7.62
CA TYR A 154 10.70 12.56 7.19
C TYR A 154 10.71 13.70 8.19
N GLN A 155 10.93 14.93 7.68
CA GLN A 155 11.03 16.15 8.48
C GLN A 155 12.00 16.01 9.67
N ASP A 156 13.06 15.22 9.50
CA ASP A 156 14.09 14.93 10.51
C ASP A 156 13.58 14.40 11.86
N ARG A 157 12.32 13.96 11.93
CA ARG A 157 11.65 13.61 13.18
C ARG A 157 10.92 12.27 13.14
N PHE A 158 10.48 11.86 11.95
CA PHE A 158 9.66 10.67 11.78
C PHE A 158 10.34 9.67 10.88
N ILE A 159 10.07 8.39 11.13
CA ILE A 159 10.33 7.32 10.18
C ILE A 159 9.03 7.11 9.41
N MET A 160 9.14 7.19 8.08
CA MET A 160 8.08 6.82 7.15
C MET A 160 8.39 5.50 6.49
N LEU A 161 7.34 4.72 6.26
CA LEU A 161 7.34 3.56 5.39
C LEU A 161 6.53 3.89 4.15
N GLU A 162 7.09 3.66 2.97
CA GLU A 162 6.42 3.86 1.70
C GLU A 162 6.41 2.55 0.94
N THR A 163 5.22 1.99 0.70
CA THR A 163 5.11 0.79 -0.11
C THR A 163 5.51 1.08 -1.55
N MET A 164 6.06 0.08 -2.21
CA MET A 164 6.46 0.16 -3.60
C MET A 164 5.64 -0.76 -4.49
N TYR A 165 5.50 -0.35 -5.74
CA TYR A 165 5.18 -1.24 -6.85
C TYR A 165 6.37 -2.16 -7.14
N TRP A 166 6.08 -3.39 -7.54
CA TRP A 166 7.08 -4.25 -8.16
C TRP A 166 7.43 -3.71 -9.56
N ALA A 167 8.64 -4.00 -10.04
CA ALA A 167 9.11 -3.48 -11.31
C ALA A 167 8.25 -3.90 -12.51
N ASP A 168 7.61 -5.07 -12.43
CA ASP A 168 6.66 -5.60 -13.41
C ASP A 168 5.26 -4.98 -13.31
N GLU A 169 4.92 -4.33 -12.19
CA GLU A 169 3.70 -3.53 -12.05
C GLU A 169 3.83 -2.15 -12.71
N VAL A 170 5.06 -1.70 -12.99
CA VAL A 170 5.33 -0.46 -13.72
C VAL A 170 5.16 -0.71 -15.21
N ARG A 171 4.22 0.01 -15.83
CA ARG A 171 3.93 -0.13 -17.26
C ARG A 171 5.10 0.38 -18.12
N SER A 172 5.40 -0.38 -19.18
CA SER A 172 6.36 0.05 -20.21
C SER A 172 5.82 1.23 -21.00
N GLY A 173 6.67 2.24 -21.22
CA GLY A 173 6.41 3.36 -22.11
C GLY A 173 6.72 3.10 -23.59
N GLN A 174 7.11 1.87 -23.97
CA GLN A 174 7.60 1.56 -25.33
C GLN A 174 6.58 1.84 -26.45
N GLU A 175 5.29 1.81 -26.15
CA GLU A 175 4.22 2.11 -27.13
C GLU A 175 3.96 3.62 -27.29
N LEU A 176 4.59 4.46 -26.45
CA LEU A 176 4.41 5.90 -26.50
C LEU A 176 5.18 6.48 -27.69
N LYS A 177 4.49 7.29 -28.49
CA LYS A 177 5.10 8.04 -29.59
C LYS A 177 5.70 9.32 -29.03
N VAL A 178 6.98 9.26 -28.66
CA VAL A 178 7.76 10.43 -28.23
C VAL A 178 8.37 11.10 -29.45
N PRO A 179 8.30 12.45 -29.59
CA PRO A 179 9.01 13.15 -30.66
C PRO A 179 10.51 12.83 -30.65
N GLU A 180 11.12 12.70 -31.83
CA GLU A 180 12.58 12.60 -31.95
C GLU A 180 13.22 13.89 -31.42
N GLU A 181 14.47 13.79 -30.91
CA GLU A 181 15.28 14.95 -30.52
C GLU A 181 15.57 15.82 -31.75
N THR A 182 14.63 16.68 -32.13
CA THR A 182 14.92 17.77 -33.04
C THR A 182 15.74 18.79 -32.28
N GLY A 183 16.98 19.01 -32.75
CA GLY A 183 17.98 19.88 -32.11
C GLY A 183 17.36 21.10 -31.46
N LEU A 184 17.37 21.11 -30.13
CA LEU A 184 17.05 22.29 -29.34
C LEU A 184 18.17 23.29 -29.65
N ASP A 185 17.95 24.16 -30.63
CA ASP A 185 18.87 25.25 -30.97
C ASP A 185 19.10 26.08 -29.69
N GLU A 186 20.29 25.96 -29.12
CA GLU A 186 20.76 26.75 -28.00
C GLU A 186 20.82 28.22 -28.45
N ARG A 187 19.90 29.04 -27.96
CA ARG A 187 19.94 30.51 -28.11
C ARG A 187 20.49 31.17 -26.86
#